data_AF-A0A259IMP5-F1
#
_entry.id   AF-A0A259IMP5-F1
#
_cell.length_a   1.000
_cell.length_b   1.000
_cell.length_c   1.000
_cell.angle_alpha   90.00
_cell.angle_beta   90.00
_cell.angle_gamma   90.00
#
_symmetry.space_group_name_H-M   'P 1'
#
loop_
_entity.id
_entity.type
_entity.pdbx_description
1 polymer ?
#
loop_
_entity_poly.entity_id
_entity_poly.type
_entity_poly.pdbx_seq_one_letter_code
_entity_poly.pdbx_strand_id
1 'polypeptide(L)'
;MLDSLLFSRIQFGANISFHILFPTISIALGWFLFFFKIQHIRTGLDYWLEAYQFWVKIFALTFALGVVSGITMSFQFGTNWPGYMETVGN
;
A
#
# COMPACT_ATOMS: atom_id res chain seq x y z
N MET A 1 8.05 33.88 -6.40
CA MET A 1 7.85 32.84 -5.38
C MET A 1 7.12 31.68 -6.03
N LEU A 2 7.54 30.44 -5.80
CA LEU A 2 6.75 29.28 -6.23
C LEU A 2 5.40 29.30 -5.49
N ASP A 3 4.32 29.06 -6.23
CA ASP A 3 2.94 29.09 -5.72
C ASP A 3 2.69 27.87 -4.80
N SER A 4 1.94 28.07 -3.71
CA SER A 4 1.58 27.02 -2.75
C SER A 4 0.84 25.87 -3.43
N LEU A 5 0.02 26.18 -4.44
CA LEU A 5 -0.67 25.18 -5.26
C LEU A 5 0.29 24.22 -5.96
N LEU A 6 1.42 24.74 -6.47
CA LEU A 6 2.42 23.93 -7.15
C LEU A 6 3.13 22.98 -6.16
N PHE A 7 3.46 23.45 -4.96
CA PHE A 7 4.02 22.60 -3.92
C PHE A 7 3.04 21.51 -3.47
N SER A 8 1.76 21.83 -3.29
CA SER A 8 0.72 20.85 -2.97
C SER A 8 0.60 19.75 -4.03
N ARG A 9 0.70 20.11 -5.32
CA ARG A 9 0.68 19.13 -6.43
C ARG A 9 1.92 18.24 -6.45
N ILE A 10 3.12 18.81 -6.29
CA ILE A 10 4.36 18.04 -6.27
C ILE A 10 4.40 17.10 -5.05
N GLN A 11 4.02 17.59 -3.87
CA GLN A 11 3.97 16.80 -2.65
C GLN A 11 2.97 15.64 -2.75
N PHE A 12 1.76 15.91 -3.29
CA PHE A 12 0.76 14.87 -3.49
C PHE A 12 1.22 13.86 -4.54
N GLY A 13 1.76 14.33 -5.68
CA GLY A 13 2.30 13.49 -6.75
C GLY A 13 3.42 12.56 -6.28
N ALA A 14 4.34 13.07 -5.45
CA ALA A 14 5.40 12.26 -4.85
C ALA A 14 4.82 11.19 -3.90
N ASN A 15 3.88 11.55 -3.04
CA ASN A 15 3.29 10.62 -2.07
C ASN A 15 2.47 9.53 -2.76
N ILE A 16 1.60 9.86 -3.71
CA ILE A 16 0.78 8.85 -4.41
C ILE A 16 1.64 7.91 -5.26
N SER A 17 2.69 8.41 -5.92
CA SER A 17 3.61 7.59 -6.71
C SER A 17 4.39 6.61 -5.85
N PHE A 18 4.78 7.02 -4.64
CA PHE A 18 5.39 6.13 -3.66
C PHE A 18 4.35 5.13 -3.10
N HIS A 19 3.18 5.63 -2.67
CA HIS A 19 2.14 4.84 -2.04
C HIS A 19 1.66 3.70 -2.93
N ILE A 20 1.35 3.95 -4.21
CA ILE A 20 0.68 2.97 -5.08
C ILE A 20 1.47 1.66 -5.26
N LEU A 21 2.80 1.71 -5.13
CA LEU A 21 3.65 0.53 -5.23
C LEU A 21 3.29 -0.52 -4.16
N PHE A 22 3.01 -0.08 -2.93
CA PHE A 22 2.82 -0.99 -1.81
C PHE A 22 1.49 -1.77 -1.86
N PRO A 23 0.31 -1.15 -2.09
CA PRO A 23 -0.93 -1.88 -2.31
C PRO A 23 -0.84 -2.83 -3.51
N THR A 24 -0.26 -2.41 -4.63
CA THR A 24 -0.13 -3.28 -5.81
C THR A 24 0.71 -4.52 -5.51
N ILE A 25 1.87 -4.36 -4.87
CA ILE A 25 2.71 -5.48 -4.46
C ILE A 25 2.00 -6.35 -3.40
N SER A 26 1.30 -5.73 -2.45
CA SER A 26 0.59 -6.45 -1.38
C SER A 26 -0.54 -7.32 -1.96
N ILE A 27 -1.31 -6.82 -2.93
CA ILE A 27 -2.35 -7.59 -3.62
C ILE A 27 -1.74 -8.79 -4.35
N ALA A 28 -0.65 -8.58 -5.08
CA ALA A 28 0.04 -9.66 -5.80
C ALA A 28 0.59 -10.73 -4.83
N LEU A 29 1.27 -10.29 -3.76
CA LEU A 29 1.79 -11.19 -2.71
C LEU A 29 0.66 -11.90 -1.95
N GLY A 30 -0.50 -11.27 -1.77
CA GLY A 30 -1.67 -11.92 -1.16
C GLY A 30 -2.12 -13.15 -1.93
N TRP A 31 -2.24 -13.05 -3.25
CA TRP A 31 -2.53 -14.20 -4.12
C TRP A 31 -1.41 -15.24 -4.12
N PHE A 32 -0.15 -14.79 -4.08
CA PHE A 32 1.01 -15.66 -4.04
C PHE A 32 1.10 -16.49 -2.75
N LEU A 33 0.82 -15.87 -1.60
CA LEU A 33 0.73 -16.54 -0.31
C LEU A 33 -0.45 -17.52 -0.25
N PHE A 34 -1.60 -17.10 -0.77
CA PHE A 34 -2.78 -17.96 -0.88
C PHE A 34 -2.47 -19.24 -1.68
N PHE A 35 -1.76 -19.11 -2.80
CA PHE A 35 -1.29 -20.23 -3.60
C PHE A 35 -0.43 -21.20 -2.78
N PHE A 36 0.63 -20.73 -2.10
CA PHE A 36 1.47 -21.61 -1.27
C PHE A 36 0.69 -22.30 -0.16
N LYS A 37 -0.23 -21.59 0.50
CA LYS A 37 -1.06 -22.18 1.55
C LYS A 37 -1.96 -23.28 1.02
N ILE A 38 -2.58 -23.08 -0.15
CA ILE A 38 -3.37 -24.14 -0.83
C ILE A 38 -2.51 -25.34 -1.17
N GLN A 39 -1.32 -25.12 -1.74
CA GLN A 39 -0.44 -26.21 -2.15
C GLN A 39 0.04 -27.03 -0.95
N HIS A 40 0.37 -26.38 0.16
CA HIS A 40 0.69 -27.08 1.41
C HIS A 40 -0.49 -27.91 1.92
N ILE A 41 -1.72 -27.35 1.96
CA ILE A 41 -2.92 -28.09 2.39
C ILE A 41 -3.20 -29.30 1.49
N ARG A 42 -2.98 -29.18 0.18
CA ARG A 42 -3.23 -30.26 -0.80
C ARG A 42 -2.18 -31.36 -0.77
N THR A 43 -0.91 -31.02 -0.56
CA THR A 43 0.22 -31.96 -0.73
C THR A 43 0.82 -32.44 0.59
N GLY A 44 0.63 -31.70 1.68
CA GLY A 44 1.28 -31.96 2.97
C GLY A 44 2.80 -31.71 2.97
N LEU A 45 3.38 -31.15 1.90
CA LEU A 45 4.82 -30.95 1.79
C LEU A 45 5.24 -29.65 2.48
N ASP A 46 6.23 -29.74 3.36
CA ASP A 46 6.64 -28.63 4.24
C ASP A 46 7.30 -27.47 3.50
N TYR A 47 7.98 -27.72 2.38
CA TYR A 47 8.63 -26.65 1.61
C TYR A 47 7.63 -25.57 1.11
N TRP A 48 6.35 -25.93 0.91
CA TRP A 48 5.31 -24.95 0.60
C TRP A 48 5.02 -24.02 1.78
N LEU A 49 5.04 -24.55 3.00
CA LEU A 49 4.86 -23.77 4.21
C LEU A 49 6.08 -22.91 4.51
N GLU A 50 7.29 -23.41 4.28
CA GLU A 50 8.53 -22.64 4.38
C GLU A 50 8.53 -21.45 3.41
N ALA A 51 8.15 -21.68 2.16
CA ALA A 51 7.99 -20.61 1.17
C ALA A 51 6.95 -19.58 1.64
N TYR A 52 5.78 -20.02 2.11
CA TYR A 52 4.77 -19.13 2.69
C TYR A 52 5.35 -18.30 3.85
N GLN A 53 6.06 -18.91 4.79
CA GLN A 53 6.64 -18.24 5.96
C GLN A 53 7.74 -17.24 5.60
N PHE A 54 8.48 -17.47 4.52
CA PHE A 54 9.42 -16.49 3.99
C PHE A 54 8.67 -15.29 3.40
N TRP A 55 7.75 -15.53 2.48
CA TRP A 55 7.06 -14.47 1.74
C TRP A 55 6.09 -13.66 2.61
N VAL A 56 5.52 -14.24 3.67
CA VAL A 56 4.57 -13.53 4.55
C VAL A 56 5.26 -12.38 5.30
N LYS A 57 6.57 -12.50 5.58
CA LYS A 57 7.36 -11.41 6.19
C LYS A 57 7.50 -10.23 5.22
N ILE A 58 7.78 -10.51 3.95
CA ILE A 58 7.89 -9.50 2.89
C ILE A 58 6.53 -8.83 2.65
N PHE A 59 5.45 -9.63 2.62
CA PHE A 59 4.08 -9.11 2.56
C PHE A 59 3.79 -8.17 3.72
N ALA A 60 4.08 -8.57 4.96
CA ALA A 60 3.83 -7.75 6.14
C ALA A 60 4.59 -6.41 6.11
N LEU A 61 5.86 -6.43 5.70
CA LEU A 61 6.67 -5.20 5.54
C LEU A 61 6.08 -4.28 4.48
N THR A 62 5.74 -4.83 3.32
CA THR A 62 5.15 -4.07 2.20
C THR A 62 3.79 -3.47 2.61
N PHE A 63 2.95 -4.28 3.26
CA PHE A 63 1.65 -3.85 3.76
C PHE A 63 1.77 -2.72 4.76
N ALA A 64 2.70 -2.81 5.72
CA ALA A 64 2.94 -1.76 6.70
C ALA A 64 3.33 -0.43 6.05
N LEU A 65 4.24 -0.46 5.06
CA LEU A 65 4.62 0.74 4.29
C LEU A 65 3.44 1.33 3.51
N GLY A 66 2.58 0.47 2.94
CA GLY A 66 1.33 0.87 2.31
C GLY A 66 0.38 1.59 3.27
N VAL A 67 0.17 1.04 4.47
CA VAL A 67 -0.70 1.65 5.49
C VAL A 67 -0.19 3.03 5.90
N VAL A 68 1.11 3.17 6.22
CA VAL A 68 1.69 4.44 6.67
C VAL A 68 1.61 5.52 5.59
N SER A 69 1.95 5.18 4.33
CA SER A 69 1.85 6.11 3.21
C SER A 69 0.40 6.47 2.86
N GLY A 70 -0.53 5.53 3.01
CA GLY A 70 -1.96 5.76 2.78
C GLY A 70 -2.58 6.69 3.80
N ILE A 71 -2.25 6.53 5.09
CA ILE A 71 -2.66 7.45 6.16
C ILE A 71 -2.11 8.85 5.89
N THR A 72 -0.84 8.95 5.47
CA THR A 72 -0.24 10.24 5.09
C THR A 72 -1.04 10.90 3.96
N MET A 73 -1.44 10.12 2.95
CA MET A 73 -2.26 10.60 1.84
C MET A 73 -3.64 11.07 2.27
N SER A 74 -4.31 10.38 3.20
CA SER A 74 -5.62 10.80 3.71
C SER A 74 -5.54 12.17 4.41
N PHE A 75 -4.48 12.41 5.19
CA PHE A 75 -4.25 13.72 5.80
C PHE A 75 -3.88 14.82 4.80
N GLN A 76 -3.23 14.48 3.67
CA GLN A 76 -2.94 15.44 2.61
C GLN A 76 -4.20 16.02 1.98
N PHE A 77 -5.29 15.25 1.87
CA PHE A 77 -6.56 15.79 1.39
C PHE A 77 -7.10 16.89 2.32
N GLY A 78 -7.04 16.69 3.65
CA GLY A 78 -7.51 17.71 4.61
C GLY A 78 -6.59 18.94 4.70
N THR A 79 -5.27 18.75 4.60
CA THR A 79 -4.29 19.83 4.81
C THR A 79 -4.01 20.65 3.56
N ASN A 80 -3.86 20.01 2.40
CA ASN A 80 -3.47 20.68 1.16
C ASN A 80 -4.67 20.96 0.23
N TRP A 81 -5.81 20.29 0.45
CA TRP A 81 -7.00 20.37 -0.41
C TRP A 81 -8.31 20.60 0.39
N PRO A 82 -8.36 21.57 1.33
CA PRO A 82 -9.52 21.74 2.22
C PRO A 82 -10.81 22.05 1.47
N GLY A 83 -10.80 22.91 0.44
CA GLY A 83 -11.99 23.23 -0.35
C GLY A 83 -12.53 22.04 -1.15
N TYR A 84 -11.66 21.11 -1.57
CA TYR A 84 -12.10 19.85 -2.16
C TYR A 84 -12.84 19.01 -1.11
N MET A 85 -12.25 18.84 0.09
CA MET A 85 -12.89 18.07 1.17
C MET A 85 -14.20 18.70 1.67
N GLU A 86 -14.31 20.03 1.69
CA GLU A 86 -15.56 20.73 2.04
C GLU A 86 -16.67 20.47 1.01
N THR A 87 -16.30 20.39 -0.27
CA THR A 87 -17.27 20.24 -1.38
C THR A 87 -17.68 18.78 -1.61
N VAL A 88 -16.73 17.84 -1.51
CA VAL A 88 -16.96 16.42 -1.88
C VAL A 88 -16.73 15.41 -0.76
N GLY A 89 -16.38 15.87 0.45
CA GLY A 89 -16.08 15.00 1.59
C GLY A 89 -17.27 14.62 2.47
N ASN A 90 -18.48 15.09 2.12
CA ASN A 90 -19.74 14.81 2.82
C ASN A 90 -20.53 13.67 2.16
#